data_AF-A0A6N0M1H8-F1
#
_entry.id   AF-A0A6N0M1H8-F1
#
_cell.length_a   1.000
_cell.length_b   1.000
_cell.length_c   1.000
_cell.angle_alpha   90.00
_cell.angle_beta   90.00
_cell.angle_gamma   90.00
#
_symmetry.space_group_name_H-M   'P 1'
#
loop_
_entity.id
_entity.type
_entity.pdbx_description
1 polymer ?
#
loop_
_entity_poly.entity_id
_entity_poly.type
_entity_poly.pdbx_seq_one_letter_code
_entity_poly.pdbx_strand_id
1 'polypeptide(L)' 'MYPAISTEDLLNIPIAIPKESTRQKITEKVRASRKAREQSKQLLEIAKTGVERAIETDEATATTWINQQLEALGVKLT' A
#
# COMPACT_ATOMS: atom_id res chain seq x y z
N MET A 1 31.44 7.41 -2.98
CA MET A 1 30.87 7.87 -1.71
C MET A 1 31.00 6.72 -0.72
N TYR A 2 31.75 6.86 0.37
CA TYR A 2 31.79 5.83 1.42
C TYR A 2 30.54 5.98 2.30
N PRO A 3 29.92 4.88 2.77
CA PRO A 3 28.79 4.98 3.69
C PRO A 3 29.21 5.76 4.94
N ALA A 4 28.32 6.61 5.44
CA ALA A 4 28.56 7.45 6.63
C ALA A 4 28.68 6.65 7.94
N ILE A 5 28.50 5.33 7.87
CA ILE A 5 28.54 4.38 8.97
C ILE A 5 29.43 3.21 8.52
N SER A 6 30.32 2.75 9.41
CA SER A 6 31.18 1.61 9.10
C SER A 6 30.40 0.30 9.18
N THR A 7 30.93 -0.75 8.55
CA THR A 7 30.35 -2.10 8.66
C THR A 7 30.37 -2.59 10.12
N GLU A 8 31.42 -2.24 10.86
CA GLU A 8 31.56 -2.57 12.29
C GLU A 8 30.43 -1.92 13.10
N ASP A 9 30.12 -0.65 12.83
CA ASP A 9 29.03 0.06 13.51
C ASP A 9 27.67 -0.61 13.24
N LEU A 10 27.42 -1.09 12.01
CA LEU A 10 26.18 -1.78 11.66
C LEU A 10 25.99 -3.10 12.43
N LEU A 11 27.07 -3.87 12.59
CA LEU A 11 27.03 -5.16 13.27
C LEU A 11 26.79 -5.01 14.78
N ASN A 12 27.18 -3.87 15.34
CA ASN A 12 27.08 -3.57 16.77
C ASN A 12 25.76 -2.86 17.17
N ILE A 13 24.81 -2.67 16.24
CA ILE A 13 23.51 -2.09 16.55
C ILE A 13 22.72 -3.03 17.48
N PRO A 14 22.35 -2.61 18.70
CA PRO A 14 21.56 -3.45 19.59
C PRO A 14 20.13 -3.59 19.06
N ILE A 15 19.76 -4.81 18.69
CA ILE A 15 18.40 -5.15 18.21
C ILE A 15 17.73 -6.03 19.25
N ALA A 16 16.57 -5.60 19.75
CA ALA A 16 15.73 -6.45 20.58
C ALA A 16 15.19 -7.61 19.76
N ILE A 17 15.34 -8.83 20.28
CA ILE A 17 14.84 -10.06 19.64
C ILE A 17 13.78 -10.69 20.56
N PRO A 18 12.49 -10.31 20.41
CA PRO A 18 11.40 -10.92 21.15
C PRO A 18 11.23 -12.41 20.82
N LYS A 19 10.43 -13.10 21.63
CA LYS A 19 10.02 -14.49 21.37
C LYS A 19 9.40 -14.61 19.98
N GLU A 20 9.60 -15.77 19.36
CA GLU A 20 9.20 -16.04 17.97
C GLU A 20 7.71 -15.75 17.72
N SER A 21 6.82 -16.17 18.63
CA SER A 21 5.39 -15.92 18.52
C SER A 21 5.03 -14.44 18.48
N THR A 22 5.77 -13.59 19.18
CA THR A 22 5.60 -12.14 19.13
C THR A 22 6.11 -11.58 17.81
N ARG A 23 7.26 -12.06 17.32
CA ARG A 23 7.82 -11.63 16.03
C ARG A 23 6.87 -11.95 14.87
N GLN A 24 6.31 -13.16 14.82
CA GLN A 24 5.35 -13.57 13.81
C GLN A 24 4.12 -12.66 13.76
N LYS A 25 3.52 -12.37 14.92
CA LYS A 25 2.39 -11.42 15.03
C LYS A 25 2.75 -10.03 14.54
N ILE A 26 3.95 -9.54 14.85
CA ILE A 26 4.44 -8.25 14.35
C ILE A 26 4.58 -8.31 12.82
N THR A 27 5.21 -9.35 12.28
CA THR A 27 5.39 -9.53 10.84
C THR A 27 4.07 -9.55 10.10
N GLU A 28 3.09 -10.31 10.60
CA GLU A 28 1.73 -10.38 10.03
C GLU A 28 1.07 -9.00 10.02
N LYS A 29 1.07 -8.29 11.15
CA LYS A 29 0.46 -6.95 11.25
C LYS A 29 1.15 -5.94 10.34
N VAL A 30 2.47 -5.95 10.27
CA VAL A 30 3.23 -5.05 9.38
C VAL A 30 2.90 -5.35 7.92
N ARG A 31 2.88 -6.62 7.51
CA ARG A 31 2.51 -7.02 6.15
C ARG A 31 1.07 -6.61 5.81
N ALA A 32 0.13 -6.85 6.72
CA ALA A 32 -1.26 -6.45 6.56
C ALA A 32 -1.39 -4.92 6.42
N SER A 33 -0.73 -4.15 7.27
CA SER A 33 -0.72 -2.68 7.21
C SER A 33 -0.14 -2.17 5.88
N ARG A 34 0.96 -2.77 5.39
CA ARG A 34 1.56 -2.41 4.11
C ARG A 34 0.63 -2.72 2.94
N LYS A 35 -0.01 -3.90 2.94
CA LYS A 35 -1.00 -4.28 1.93
C LYS A 35 -2.18 -3.32 1.93
N ALA A 36 -2.74 -3.01 3.09
CA ALA A 36 -3.84 -2.06 3.23
C ALA A 36 -3.45 -0.66 2.72
N ARG A 37 -2.26 -0.17 3.11
CA ARG A 37 -1.75 1.12 2.64
C ARG A 37 -1.62 1.17 1.12
N GLU A 38 -1.12 0.11 0.50
CA GLU A 38 -0.98 0.06 -0.96
C GLU A 38 -2.34 0.05 -1.65
N GLN A 39 -3.27 -0.76 -1.15
CA GLN A 39 -4.65 -0.77 -1.66
C GLN A 39 -5.33 0.60 -1.52
N SER A 40 -5.16 1.29 -0.38
CA SER A 40 -5.70 2.65 -0.19
C SER A 40 -5.14 3.65 -1.20
N LYS A 41 -3.86 3.57 -1.55
CA LYS A 41 -3.27 4.45 -2.58
C LYS A 41 -3.89 4.18 -3.95
N GLN A 42 -4.01 2.91 -4.33
CA GLN A 42 -4.59 2.54 -5.61
C GLN A 42 -6.04 3.01 -5.72
N LEU A 43 -6.83 2.82 -4.65
CA LEU A 43 -8.21 3.32 -4.57
C LEU A 43 -8.28 4.85 -4.67
N LEU A 44 -7.36 5.57 -4.01
CA LEU A 44 -7.29 7.02 -4.08
C LEU A 44 -6.99 7.51 -5.50
N GLU A 45 -6.05 6.88 -6.20
CA GLU A 45 -5.75 7.25 -7.59
C GLU A 45 -6.93 6.95 -8.52
N ILE A 46 -7.61 5.81 -8.36
CA ILE A 46 -8.84 5.50 -9.11
C ILE A 46 -9.89 6.58 -8.86
N ALA A 47 -10.09 6.99 -7.60
CA ALA A 47 -11.05 8.04 -7.27
C ALA A 47 -10.69 9.39 -7.91
N LYS A 48 -9.43 9.80 -7.83
CA LYS A 48 -8.95 11.06 -8.44
C LYS A 48 -9.17 11.06 -9.95
N THR A 49 -8.67 10.04 -10.65
CA THR A 49 -8.83 9.97 -12.12
C THR A 49 -10.28 9.73 -12.53
N GLY A 50 -11.08 9.08 -11.69
CA GLY A 50 -12.52 8.95 -11.89
C GLY A 50 -13.21 10.31 -11.90
N VAL A 51 -12.89 11.17 -10.94
CA VAL A 51 -13.42 12.54 -10.87
C VAL A 51 -12.95 13.37 -12.07
N GLU A 52 -11.67 13.30 -12.43
CA GLU A 52 -11.13 13.99 -13.62
C GLU A 52 -11.90 13.57 -14.88
N ARG A 53 -12.13 12.27 -15.08
CA ARG A 53 -12.94 11.78 -16.21
C ARG A 53 -14.38 12.25 -16.19
N ALA A 54 -15.02 12.34 -15.02
CA ALA A 54 -16.39 12.82 -14.92
C ALA A 54 -16.51 14.29 -15.33
N ILE A 55 -15.46 15.09 -15.08
CA ILE A 55 -15.37 16.49 -15.49
C ILE A 55 -15.09 16.61 -17.00
N GLU A 56 -14.19 15.79 -17.53
CA GLU A 56 -13.74 15.86 -18.93
C GLU A 56 -14.72 15.23 -19.93
N THR A 57 -15.46 14.21 -19.50
CA THR A 57 -16.39 13.44 -20.34
C THR A 57 -17.80 13.53 -19.76
N ASP A 58 -18.20 12.56 -18.96
CA ASP A 58 -19.47 12.50 -18.27
C ASP A 58 -19.41 11.49 -17.11
N GLU A 59 -20.38 11.57 -16.21
CA GLU A 59 -20.45 10.72 -15.02
C GLU A 59 -20.62 9.22 -15.36
N ALA A 60 -21.29 8.86 -16.45
CA ALA A 60 -21.54 7.46 -16.81
C ALA A 60 -20.26 6.79 -17.34
N THR A 61 -19.49 7.50 -18.17
CA THR A 61 -18.18 7.06 -18.65
C THR A 61 -17.20 6.91 -17.49
N ALA A 62 -17.15 7.88 -16.58
CA ALA A 62 -16.31 7.81 -15.38
C ALA A 62 -16.67 6.64 -14.46
N THR A 63 -17.96 6.44 -14.20
CA THR A 63 -18.45 5.35 -13.34
C THR A 63 -18.12 3.98 -13.95
N THR A 64 -18.31 3.82 -15.26
CA THR A 64 -17.94 2.60 -15.98
C THR A 64 -16.46 2.31 -15.83
N TRP A 65 -15.61 3.31 -16.00
CA TRP A 65 -14.17 3.16 -15.84
C TRP A 65 -13.77 2.80 -14.40
N ILE A 66 -14.32 3.49 -13.39
CA ILE A 66 -14.05 3.19 -11.97
C ILE A 66 -14.39 1.73 -11.68
N ASN A 67 -15.56 1.25 -12.12
CA ASN A 67 -15.99 -0.13 -11.90
C ASN A 67 -15.04 -1.15 -12.53
N GLN A 68 -14.56 -0.89 -13.76
CA GLN A 68 -13.56 -1.73 -14.42
C GLN A 68 -12.24 -1.78 -13.63
N GLN A 69 -11.78 -0.65 -13.09
CA GLN A 69 -10.56 -0.63 -12.26
C GLN A 69 -10.76 -1.36 -10.93
N LEU A 70 -11.91 -1.20 -10.29
CA LEU A 70 -12.22 -1.90 -9.03
C LEU A 70 -12.30 -3.42 -9.24
N GLU A 71 -12.87 -3.87 -10.35
CA GLU A 71 -12.89 -5.27 -10.75
C GLU A 71 -11.47 -5.82 -10.95
N ALA A 72 -10.61 -5.07 -11.66
CA ALA A 72 -9.20 -5.44 -11.84
C ALA A 72 -8.42 -5.52 -10.51
N LEU A 73 -8.78 -4.70 -9.52
CA LEU A 73 -8.23 -4.77 -8.17
C LEU A 73 -8.84 -5.89 -7.31
N GLY A 74 -9.86 -6.60 -7.80
CA GLY A 74 -10.59 -7.61 -7.03
C GLY A 74 -11.42 -7.02 -5.89
N VAL A 75 -11.78 -5.75 -5.97
CA VAL A 75 -12.64 -5.07 -5.00
C VAL A 75 -14.09 -5.24 -5.44
N LYS A 76 -14.88 -6.00 -4.67
CA LYS A 76 -16.32 -6.11 -4.88
C LYS A 76 -17.02 -4.97 -4.15
N LEU A 77 -17.65 -4.07 -4.89
CA LEU A 77 -18.65 -3.17 -4.31
C LEU A 77 -19.87 -4.04 -3.96
N THR A 78 -20.32 -3.95 -2.70
CA THR A 78 -21.48 -4.70 -2.19
C THR A 78 -22.74 -3.90 -2.44
#